data_AF-A0A957NMI5-F1
#
_entry.id   AF-A0A957NMI5-F1
#
_cell.length_a   1.000
_cell.length_b   1.000
_cell.length_c   1.000
_cell.angle_alpha   90.00
_cell.angle_beta   90.00
_cell.angle_gamma   90.00
#
_symmetry.space_group_name_H-M   'P 1'
#
loop_
_entity.id
_entity.type
_entity.pdbx_description
1 polymer ?
#
loop_
_entity_poly.entity_id
_entity_poly.type
_entity_poly.pdbx_seq_one_letter_code
_entity_poly.pdbx_strand_id
1 'polypeptide(L)'
;AMHGVMMTSTPSLVYWEPGTIELIQAVRRWREQEGIGVYFTIDAGPNLHLICAEPDVAKVQERLQQMACVEKVIISRPGPGPQVLAQHLF
;
A
#
# COMPACT_ATOMS: atom_id res chain seq x y z
N ALA A 1 -1.56 -14.23 -4.30
CA ALA A 1 -0.82 -15.50 -4.21
C ALA A 1 -0.29 -15.73 -2.80
N MET A 2 0.68 -14.93 -2.30
CA MET A 2 1.28 -15.08 -0.96
C MET A 2 0.25 -15.17 0.18
N HIS A 3 -0.64 -14.19 0.32
CA HIS A 3 -1.66 -14.17 1.38
C HIS A 3 -2.59 -15.39 1.39
N GLY A 4 -2.91 -15.95 0.21
CA GLY A 4 -3.71 -17.18 0.14
C GLY A 4 -2.98 -18.37 0.74
N VAL A 5 -1.68 -18.51 0.46
CA VAL A 5 -0.83 -19.56 1.05
C VAL A 5 -0.81 -19.43 2.58
N MET A 6 -0.59 -18.21 3.09
CA MET A 6 -0.55 -17.93 4.54
C MET A 6 -1.88 -18.23 5.24
N MET A 7 -3.01 -17.88 4.61
CA MET A 7 -4.34 -18.19 5.16
C MET A 7 -4.61 -19.70 5.21
N THR A 8 -4.05 -20.46 4.25
CA THR A 8 -4.22 -21.92 4.16
C THR A 8 -3.11 -22.73 4.82
N SER A 9 -2.11 -22.11 5.47
CA SER A 9 -1.02 -22.82 6.12
C SER A 9 -1.43 -23.43 7.46
N THR A 10 -0.55 -24.27 8.03
CA THR A 10 -0.73 -24.85 9.37
C THR A 10 0.52 -24.54 10.22
N PRO A 11 0.41 -23.69 11.26
CA PRO A 11 -0.77 -22.90 11.65
C PRO A 11 -1.14 -21.86 10.58
N SER A 12 -2.41 -21.47 10.55
CA SER A 12 -2.90 -20.43 9.64
C SER A 12 -2.44 -19.05 10.12
N LEU A 13 -2.12 -18.18 9.16
CA LEU A 13 -1.73 -16.80 9.41
C LEU A 13 -2.60 -15.85 8.59
N VAL A 14 -3.17 -14.86 9.28
CA VAL A 14 -4.01 -13.81 8.69
C VAL A 14 -3.35 -12.46 8.98
N TYR A 15 -2.81 -11.83 7.93
CA TYR A 15 -2.21 -10.49 8.02
C TYR A 15 -3.18 -9.34 7.76
N TRP A 16 -4.33 -9.65 7.15
CA TRP A 16 -5.30 -8.65 6.73
C TRP A 16 -6.24 -8.29 7.86
N GLU A 17 -6.45 -6.99 8.05
CA GLU A 17 -7.46 -6.42 8.95
C GLU A 17 -8.65 -5.89 8.13
N PRO A 18 -9.80 -5.54 8.74
CA PRO A 18 -10.96 -5.03 8.02
C PRO A 18 -10.63 -3.82 7.12
N GLY A 19 -9.80 -2.89 7.60
CA GLY A 19 -9.33 -1.74 6.82
C GLY A 19 -8.49 -2.11 5.60
N THR A 20 -7.76 -3.24 5.66
CA THR A 20 -7.02 -3.78 4.51
C THR A 20 -7.99 -4.15 3.40
N ILE A 21 -9.09 -4.84 3.72
CA ILE A 21 -10.11 -5.25 2.75
C ILE A 21 -10.83 -4.05 2.16
N GLU A 22 -11.21 -3.09 3.00
CA GLU A 22 -11.86 -1.85 2.58
C GLU A 22 -10.99 -1.10 1.56
N LEU A 23 -9.70 -0.96 1.84
CA LEU A 23 -8.78 -0.26 0.95
C LEU A 23 -8.50 -1.03 -0.34
N ILE A 24 -8.41 -2.36 -0.30
CA ILE A 24 -8.31 -3.20 -1.52
C ILE A 24 -9.51 -2.94 -2.45
N GLN A 25 -10.72 -2.90 -1.89
CA GLN A 25 -11.94 -2.66 -2.67
C GLN A 25 -11.99 -1.23 -3.22
N ALA A 26 -11.56 -0.24 -2.43
CA ALA A 26 -11.48 1.14 -2.86
C ALA A 26 -10.51 1.32 -4.03
N VAL A 27 -9.30 0.76 -3.95
CA VAL A 27 -8.29 0.84 -5.03
C VAL A 27 -8.81 0.21 -6.33
N ARG A 28 -9.50 -0.94 -6.25
CA ARG A 28 -10.14 -1.55 -7.42
C ARG A 28 -11.19 -0.62 -8.04
N ARG A 29 -12.04 -0.01 -7.22
CA ARG A 29 -13.07 0.95 -7.67
C ARG A 29 -12.46 2.17 -8.34
N TRP A 30 -11.44 2.78 -7.73
CA TRP A 30 -10.74 3.95 -8.28
C TRP A 30 -10.17 3.65 -9.66
N ARG A 31 -9.61 2.44 -9.85
CA ARG A 31 -9.07 2.02 -11.13
C ARG A 31 -10.16 1.73 -12.17
N GLU A 32 -11.21 1.02 -11.79
CA GLU A 32 -12.25 0.56 -12.72
C GLU A 32 -13.26 1.64 -13.10
N GLN A 33 -13.58 2.55 -12.18
CA GLN A 33 -14.68 3.51 -12.34
C GLN A 33 -14.19 4.95 -12.49
N GLU A 34 -13.09 5.32 -11.84
CA GLU A 34 -12.56 6.70 -11.85
C GLU A 34 -11.34 6.86 -12.78
N GLY A 35 -10.81 5.76 -13.33
CA GLY A 35 -9.66 5.78 -14.23
C GLY A 35 -8.33 6.15 -13.56
N ILE A 36 -8.24 6.05 -12.23
CA ILE A 36 -7.02 6.36 -11.48
C ILE A 36 -6.07 5.15 -11.59
N GLY A 37 -4.89 5.34 -12.17
CA GLY A 37 -3.92 4.29 -12.48
C GLY A 37 -3.15 3.78 -11.26
N VAL A 38 -3.85 3.29 -10.24
CA VAL A 38 -3.28 2.81 -8.98
C VAL A 38 -3.43 1.30 -8.80
N TYR A 39 -2.38 0.70 -8.23
CA TYR A 39 -2.28 -0.72 -7.88
C TYR A 39 -1.85 -0.85 -6.42
N PHE A 40 -1.93 -2.06 -5.88
CA PHE A 40 -1.52 -2.32 -4.49
C PHE A 40 -0.73 -3.61 -4.36
N THR A 41 0.12 -3.66 -3.35
CA THR A 41 0.73 -4.87 -2.80
C THR A 41 0.71 -4.81 -1.28
N ILE A 42 0.81 -5.97 -0.64
CA ILE A 42 0.76 -6.12 0.82
C ILE A 42 1.87 -7.11 1.17
N ASP A 43 2.61 -6.83 2.23
CA ASP A 43 3.65 -7.71 2.79
C ASP A 43 3.09 -8.50 3.99
N ALA A 44 3.91 -8.86 4.98
CA ALA A 44 3.48 -9.53 6.20
C ALA A 44 2.84 -8.58 7.24
N GLY A 45 1.74 -7.92 6.87
CA GLY A 45 0.97 -7.04 7.75
C GLY A 45 -0.20 -6.34 7.05
N PRO A 46 -0.98 -5.52 7.76
CA PRO A 46 -2.21 -4.93 7.22
C PRO A 46 -1.99 -3.70 6.32
N ASN A 47 -0.75 -3.21 6.23
CA ASN A 47 -0.40 -2.00 5.49
C ASN A 47 -0.35 -2.25 3.97
N LEU A 48 -1.12 -1.46 3.22
CA LEU A 48 -1.05 -1.47 1.76
C LEU A 48 0.06 -0.55 1.26
N HIS A 49 0.84 -1.05 0.31
CA HIS A 49 1.71 -0.24 -0.51
C HIS A 49 1.00 0.02 -1.83
N LEU A 50 0.69 1.30 -2.09
CA LEU A 50 0.07 1.71 -3.34
C LEU A 50 1.12 2.15 -4.35
N ILE A 51 0.96 1.72 -5.60
CA ILE A 51 1.86 2.02 -6.72
C ILE A 51 1.04 2.70 -7.80
N CYS A 52 1.41 3.92 -8.16
CA CYS A 52 0.78 4.71 -9.21
C CYS A 52 1.82 5.57 -9.94
N ALA A 53 1.44 6.11 -11.11
CA ALA A 53 2.27 7.09 -11.81
C ALA A 53 2.19 8.45 -11.12
N GLU A 54 3.23 9.28 -11.26
CA GLU A 54 3.32 10.62 -10.65
C GLU A 54 2.05 11.49 -10.84
N PRO A 55 1.38 11.52 -12.02
CA PRO A 55 0.18 12.32 -12.21
C PRO A 55 -1.01 11.93 -11.32
N ASP A 56 -1.04 10.69 -10.82
CA ASP A 56 -2.14 10.18 -10.00
C ASP A 56 -1.90 10.32 -8.49
N VAL A 57 -0.68 10.66 -8.05
CA VAL A 57 -0.29 10.70 -6.62
C VAL A 57 -1.21 11.60 -5.80
N ALA A 58 -1.49 12.82 -6.28
CA ALA A 58 -2.35 13.77 -5.57
C ALA A 58 -3.79 13.25 -5.41
N LYS A 59 -4.35 12.64 -6.46
CA LYS A 59 -5.71 12.06 -6.43
C LYS A 59 -5.77 10.88 -5.46
N VAL A 60 -4.78 10.00 -5.51
CA VAL A 60 -4.70 8.83 -4.61
C VAL A 60 -4.58 9.30 -3.16
N GLN A 61 -3.74 10.30 -2.88
CA GLN A 61 -3.59 10.87 -1.54
C GLN A 61 -4.90 11.47 -1.01
N GLU A 62 -5.61 12.25 -1.83
CA GLU A 62 -6.89 12.85 -1.47
C GLU A 62 -7.92 11.76 -1.11
N ARG A 63 -8.02 10.71 -1.92
CA ARG A 63 -8.93 9.58 -1.67
C ARG A 63 -8.59 8.84 -0.39
N LEU A 64 -7.30 8.63 -0.10
CA LEU A 64 -6.85 7.99 1.14
C LEU A 64 -7.20 8.80 2.38
N GLN A 65 -7.08 10.12 2.33
CA GLN A 65 -7.38 11.01 3.48
C GLN A 65 -8.87 11.02 3.85
N GLN A 66 -9.75 10.60 2.94
CA GLN A 66 -11.19 10.51 3.17
C GLN A 66 -11.59 9.17 3.82
N MET A 67 -10.66 8.23 3.97
CA MET A 67 -10.94 6.89 4.50
C MET A 67 -10.60 6.80 5.98
N ALA A 68 -11.59 6.49 6.81
CA ALA A 68 -11.42 6.37 8.26
C ALA A 68 -10.45 5.25 8.67
N CYS A 69 -10.29 4.22 7.83
CA CYS A 69 -9.36 3.11 8.08
C CYS A 69 -7.89 3.45 7.81
N VAL A 70 -7.57 4.66 7.33
CA VAL A 70 -6.21 5.09 7.00
C VAL A 70 -5.69 6.04 8.08
N GLU A 71 -4.73 5.57 8.87
CA GLU A 71 -4.12 6.40 9.93
C GLU A 71 -3.04 7.36 9.39
N LYS A 72 -2.24 6.89 8.44
CA LYS A 72 -1.08 7.64 7.92
C LYS A 72 -0.81 7.28 6.47
N VAL A 73 -0.47 8.29 5.69
CA VAL A 73 0.02 8.13 4.31
C VAL A 73 1.48 8.58 4.24
N ILE A 74 2.35 7.71 3.73
CA ILE A 74 3.76 8.02 3.44
C ILE A 74 3.94 7.99 1.93
N ILE A 75 4.33 9.13 1.36
CA ILE A 75 4.59 9.24 -0.08
C ILE A 75 6.07 9.04 -0.31
N SER A 76 6.41 8.06 -1.15
CA SER A 76 7.77 7.76 -1.56
C SER A 76 7.85 7.57 -3.07
N ARG A 77 9.05 7.75 -3.62
CA ARG A 77 9.37 7.55 -5.04
C ARG A 77 10.51 6.54 -5.16
N PRO A 78 10.72 5.95 -6.35
CA PRO A 78 11.93 5.18 -6.62
C PRO A 78 13.17 5.97 -6.20
N GLY A 79 13.89 5.45 -5.21
CA GLY A 79 15.08 6.08 -4.65
C GLY A 79 16.36 5.61 -5.34
N PRO A 80 17.48 6.29 -5.10
CA PRO A 80 18.79 5.77 -5.50
C PRO A 80 19.14 4.49 -4.72
N GLY A 81 20.17 3.78 -5.16
CA GLY A 81 20.76 2.70 -4.38
C GLY A 81 21.44 3.18 -3.09
N PRO A 82 21.98 2.26 -2.28
CA PRO A 82 22.69 2.60 -1.04
C PRO A 82 23.81 3.63 -1.27
N GLN A 83 23.96 4.57 -0.33
CA GLN A 83 25.01 5.60 -0.37
C GLN A 83 25.90 5.52 0.87
N VAL A 84 27.21 5.66 0.67
CA VAL A 84 28.17 5.77 1.77
C VAL A 84 28.17 7.21 2.27
N LEU A 85 27.89 7.41 3.55
CA LEU A 85 27.90 8.72 4.18
C LEU A 85 29.26 8.99 4.82
N ALA A 86 29.77 10.22 4.69
CA ALA A 86 31.05 10.63 5.29
C ALA A 86 30.99 10.70 6.82
N GLN A 87 29.80 10.92 7.37
CA GLN A 87 29.52 10.88 8.80
C GLN A 87 28.49 9.77 9.02
N HIS A 88 28.81 8.83 9.90
CA HIS A 88 27.86 7.82 10.33
C HIS A 88 26.97 8.36 11.46
N LEU A 89 25.84 7.71 11.69
CA LEU A 89 24.84 8.13 12.68
C LEU A 89 25.32 7.99 14.15
N PHE A 90 26.53 7.48 14.35
CA PHE A 90 27.16 7.17 15.64
C PHE A 90 28.56 7.77 15.77
#